data_AF-A0A1F4VHE7-F1
#
_entry.id   AF-A0A1F4VHE7-F1
#
_cell.length_a   1.000
_cell.length_b   1.000
_cell.length_c   1.000
_cell.angle_alpha   90.00
_cell.angle_beta   90.00
_cell.angle_gamma   90.00
#
_symmetry.space_group_name_H-M   'P 1'
#
loop_
_entity.id
_entity.type
_entity.pdbx_description
1 polymer ?
#
loop_
_entity_poly.entity_id
_entity_poly.type
_entity_poly.pdbx_seq_one_letter_code
_entity_poly.pdbx_strand_id
1 'polypeptide(L)'
;MRCRGFDRKNINSKILHNTPTPKITKSYLLGILHDATERKYTFRISQKSEEYIKFLSRGIEELGYSAWTYREGKTRNVYIVEFSKRLLEDVNLENLEDKRDYIRGYFDAEGSVPKDSNSRYYVYFSQKNLKDLSILQSYMFEFGLDCGRIHIPSQKVDPDYFRFYLLGESKYKFASIIGSLHPNKCNRLRMKI
;
A
#
# COMPACT_ATOMS: atom_id res chain seq x y z
N MET A 1 -31.12 39.94 8.54
CA MET A 1 -30.08 38.91 8.81
C MET A 1 -30.68 37.82 9.68
N ARG A 2 -31.07 36.68 9.10
CA ARG A 2 -31.53 35.48 9.81
C ARG A 2 -30.93 34.26 9.13
N CYS A 3 -30.24 33.45 9.92
CA CYS A 3 -29.60 32.20 9.50
C CYS A 3 -30.66 31.26 8.91
N ARG A 4 -30.45 30.80 7.68
CA ARG A 4 -31.20 29.68 7.10
C ARG A 4 -30.51 28.39 7.49
N GLY A 5 -31.28 27.48 8.09
CA GLY A 5 -30.83 26.14 8.45
C GLY A 5 -30.37 25.38 7.22
N PHE A 6 -29.19 24.75 7.33
CA PHE A 6 -28.69 23.81 6.35
C PHE A 6 -29.34 22.45 6.64
N ASP A 7 -30.29 22.09 5.79
CA ASP A 7 -31.10 20.89 5.86
C ASP A 7 -30.21 19.65 5.61
N ARG A 8 -30.03 18.82 6.64
CA ARG A 8 -29.25 17.57 6.58
C ARG A 8 -30.12 16.43 6.08
N LYS A 9 -30.56 16.46 4.82
CA LYS A 9 -31.21 15.30 4.18
C LYS A 9 -30.98 15.28 2.67
N ASN A 10 -29.87 14.65 2.25
CA ASN A 10 -29.82 13.73 1.10
C ASN A 10 -28.35 13.39 0.75
N ILE A 11 -27.85 12.31 1.33
CA ILE A 11 -26.83 11.48 0.67
C ILE A 11 -27.36 10.05 0.73
N ASN A 12 -28.34 9.77 -0.13
CA ASN A 12 -28.64 8.41 -0.52
C ASN A 12 -27.56 7.99 -1.53
N SER A 13 -26.79 6.95 -1.22
CA SER A 13 -27.01 5.62 -1.81
C SER A 13 -25.74 4.76 -1.73
N LYS A 14 -25.83 3.66 -0.99
CA LYS A 14 -25.16 2.39 -1.28
C LYS A 14 -23.67 2.46 -1.65
N ILE A 15 -22.78 2.61 -0.66
CA ILE A 15 -21.52 1.87 -0.71
C ILE A 15 -21.84 0.49 -0.14
N LEU A 16 -22.42 -0.37 -0.98
CA LEU A 16 -22.45 -1.80 -0.69
C LEU A 16 -21.00 -2.23 -0.50
N HIS A 17 -20.66 -2.69 0.70
CA HIS A 17 -19.41 -3.38 1.00
C HIS A 17 -19.35 -4.75 0.29
N ASN A 18 -19.51 -4.77 -1.03
CA ASN A 18 -19.00 -5.85 -1.84
C ASN A 18 -17.51 -5.55 -2.05
N THR A 19 -16.70 -5.79 -1.02
CA THR A 19 -15.27 -5.90 -1.23
C THR A 19 -15.08 -7.28 -1.85
N PRO A 20 -14.83 -7.41 -3.18
CA PRO A 20 -14.42 -8.70 -3.72
C PRO A 20 -13.25 -9.22 -2.90
N THR A 21 -13.19 -10.55 -2.73
CA THR A 21 -12.08 -11.21 -2.02
C THR A 21 -10.77 -10.58 -2.47
N PRO A 22 -9.92 -10.11 -1.54
CA PRO A 22 -8.73 -9.38 -1.93
C PRO A 22 -7.86 -10.24 -2.83
N LYS A 23 -7.68 -9.79 -4.07
CA LYS A 23 -6.96 -10.51 -5.12
C LYS A 23 -5.66 -9.77 -5.42
N ILE A 24 -4.60 -10.52 -5.63
CA ILE A 24 -3.34 -9.96 -6.12
C ILE A 24 -3.51 -9.59 -7.59
N THR A 25 -3.18 -8.36 -7.93
CA THR A 25 -3.14 -7.85 -9.30
C THR A 25 -1.71 -7.51 -9.68
N LYS A 26 -1.44 -7.38 -10.98
CA LYS A 26 -0.13 -6.95 -11.47
C LYS A 26 0.23 -5.55 -10.96
N SER A 27 -0.74 -4.65 -10.92
CA SER A 27 -0.60 -3.28 -10.38
C SER A 27 -0.25 -3.28 -8.89
N TYR A 28 -0.87 -4.16 -8.10
CA TYR A 28 -0.48 -4.38 -6.70
C TYR A 28 0.97 -4.88 -6.57
N LEU A 29 1.36 -5.89 -7.35
CA LEU A 29 2.72 -6.42 -7.32
C LEU A 29 3.76 -5.37 -7.74
N LEU A 30 3.43 -4.50 -8.69
CA LEU A 30 4.26 -3.37 -9.09
C LEU A 30 4.50 -2.42 -7.90
N GLY A 31 3.48 -2.15 -7.09
CA GLY A 31 3.62 -1.38 -5.85
C GLY A 31 4.47 -2.09 -4.79
N ILE A 32 4.39 -3.43 -4.71
CA ILE A 32 5.19 -4.22 -3.78
C ILE A 32 6.69 -4.22 -4.13
N LEU A 33 7.06 -3.98 -5.40
CA LEU A 33 8.46 -4.00 -5.83
C LEU A 33 9.36 -3.01 -5.08
N HIS A 34 8.79 -2.00 -4.42
CA HIS A 34 9.56 -1.08 -3.58
C HIS A 34 10.27 -1.75 -2.39
N ASP A 35 9.79 -2.91 -1.94
CA ASP A 35 10.45 -3.76 -0.93
C ASP A 35 11.14 -4.99 -1.56
N ALA A 36 11.20 -5.07 -2.90
CA ALA A 36 11.78 -6.22 -3.59
C ALA A 36 13.26 -6.03 -3.89
N THR A 37 13.98 -7.15 -3.92
CA THR A 37 15.31 -7.23 -4.53
C THR A 37 15.18 -7.69 -5.97
N GLU A 38 15.73 -6.92 -6.90
CA GLU A 38 15.78 -7.28 -8.31
C GLU A 38 16.95 -8.24 -8.59
N ARG A 39 16.68 -9.31 -9.35
CA ARG A 39 17.68 -10.24 -9.90
C ARG A 39 17.69 -10.14 -11.43
N LYS A 40 18.52 -10.92 -12.12
CA LYS A 40 18.58 -10.86 -13.59
C LYS A 40 17.22 -11.10 -14.26
N TYR A 41 16.47 -12.11 -13.79
CA TYR A 41 15.21 -12.55 -14.41
C TYR A 41 14.00 -12.57 -13.48
N THR A 42 14.21 -12.32 -12.19
CA THR A 42 13.20 -12.45 -11.15
C THR A 42 13.17 -11.24 -10.24
N PHE A 43 12.04 -11.06 -9.56
CA PHE A 43 11.91 -10.22 -8.38
C PHE A 43 11.79 -11.10 -7.15
N ARG A 44 12.42 -10.67 -6.05
CA ARG A 44 12.43 -11.38 -4.77
C ARG A 44 11.86 -10.47 -3.69
N ILE A 45 10.73 -10.84 -3.11
CA ILE A 45 10.11 -10.11 -2.00
C ILE A 45 10.41 -10.86 -0.70
N SER A 46 10.86 -10.15 0.32
CA SER A 46 11.30 -10.75 1.59
C SER A 46 10.48 -10.20 2.75
N GLN A 47 9.76 -11.06 3.48
CA GLN A 47 8.87 -10.63 4.55
C GLN A 47 8.95 -11.54 5.78
N LYS A 48 8.65 -10.99 6.96
CA LYS A 48 8.60 -11.77 8.21
C LYS A 48 7.34 -12.63 8.33
N SER A 49 6.27 -12.25 7.63
CA SER A 49 4.99 -12.98 7.66
C SER A 49 4.99 -14.07 6.58
N GLU A 50 5.05 -15.33 7.01
CA GLU A 50 4.92 -16.48 6.10
C GLU A 50 3.56 -16.51 5.41
N GLU A 51 2.49 -16.19 6.15
CA GLU A 51 1.12 -16.11 5.63
C GLU A 51 1.03 -15.13 4.46
N TYR A 52 1.63 -13.95 4.60
CA TYR A 52 1.63 -12.94 3.55
C TYR A 52 2.43 -13.39 2.32
N ILE A 53 3.58 -14.04 2.52
CA ILE A 53 4.36 -14.64 1.42
C ILE A 53 3.56 -15.71 0.66
N LYS A 54 2.84 -16.58 1.39
CA LYS A 54 1.95 -17.58 0.77
C LYS A 54 0.76 -16.94 0.05
N PHE A 55 0.23 -15.84 0.57
CA PHE A 55 -0.82 -15.06 -0.09
C PHE A 55 -0.32 -14.48 -1.42
N LEU A 56 0.86 -13.86 -1.44
CA LEU A 56 1.50 -13.37 -2.66
C LEU A 56 1.73 -14.50 -3.67
N SER A 57 2.27 -15.64 -3.23
CA SER A 57 2.54 -16.80 -4.10
C SER A 57 1.29 -17.29 -4.81
N ARG A 58 0.21 -17.55 -4.05
CA ARG A 58 -1.07 -17.99 -4.63
C ARG A 58 -1.63 -16.95 -5.60
N GLY A 59 -1.55 -15.68 -5.24
CA GLY A 59 -1.99 -14.59 -6.12
C GLY A 59 -1.19 -14.50 -7.43
N ILE A 60 0.12 -14.75 -7.39
CA ILE A 60 0.97 -14.82 -8.60
C ILE A 60 0.61 -16.04 -9.45
N GLU A 61 0.35 -17.19 -8.82
CA GLU A 61 -0.10 -18.41 -9.49
C GLU A 61 -1.46 -18.22 -10.17
N GLU A 62 -2.39 -17.52 -9.52
CA GLU A 62 -3.70 -17.15 -10.09
C GLU A 62 -3.59 -16.18 -11.28
N LEU A 63 -2.49 -15.42 -11.38
CA LEU A 63 -2.17 -14.58 -12.54
C LEU A 63 -1.53 -15.40 -13.69
N GLY A 64 -1.33 -16.70 -13.51
CA GLY A 64 -0.79 -17.62 -14.51
C GLY A 64 0.74 -17.74 -14.52
N TYR A 65 1.41 -17.30 -13.45
CA TYR A 65 2.88 -17.33 -13.36
C TYR A 65 3.34 -18.18 -12.19
N SER A 66 4.51 -18.82 -12.33
CA SER A 66 5.12 -19.54 -11.22
C SER A 66 5.65 -18.58 -10.15
N ALA A 67 5.46 -18.96 -8.90
CA ALA A 67 6.06 -18.33 -7.73
C ALA A 67 6.77 -19.39 -6.89
N TRP A 68 7.98 -19.06 -6.42
CA TRP A 68 8.75 -19.94 -5.54
C TRP A 68 8.83 -19.34 -4.16
N THR A 69 8.37 -20.09 -3.16
CA THR A 69 8.48 -19.67 -1.76
C THR A 69 9.53 -20.46 -1.01
N TYR A 70 10.34 -19.79 -0.21
CA TYR A 70 11.33 -20.43 0.64
C TYR A 70 11.68 -19.56 1.85
N ARG A 71 12.29 -20.18 2.88
CA ARG A 71 12.79 -19.45 4.05
C ARG A 71 14.23 -19.01 3.82
N GLU A 72 14.54 -17.76 4.15
CA GLU A 72 15.90 -17.25 4.04
C GLU A 72 16.75 -17.70 5.23
N GLY A 73 17.71 -18.58 4.97
CA GLY A 73 18.62 -19.10 5.99
C GLY A 73 17.96 -20.08 6.97
N LYS A 74 18.78 -20.73 7.79
CA LYS A 74 18.31 -21.75 8.74
C LYS A 74 17.67 -21.15 10.00
N THR A 75 18.12 -19.99 10.43
CA THR A 75 17.75 -19.39 11.73
C THR A 75 16.91 -18.13 11.62
N ARG A 76 16.82 -17.49 10.44
CA ARG A 76 16.07 -16.24 10.29
C ARG A 76 14.59 -16.55 10.05
N ASN A 77 13.72 -15.76 10.67
CA ASN A 77 12.28 -15.80 10.42
C ASN A 77 11.92 -14.83 9.30
N VAL A 78 12.49 -15.07 8.12
CA VAL A 78 12.26 -14.30 6.90
C VAL A 78 11.90 -15.29 5.79
N TYR A 79 10.79 -15.02 5.14
CA TYR A 79 10.20 -15.82 4.10
C TYR A 79 10.25 -15.04 2.80
N ILE A 80 10.42 -15.76 1.71
CA ILE A 80 10.64 -15.22 0.40
C ILE A 80 9.53 -15.70 -0.52
N VAL A 81 9.05 -14.82 -1.39
CA VAL A 81 8.44 -15.20 -2.66
C VAL A 81 9.30 -14.63 -3.78
N GLU A 82 9.59 -15.47 -4.78
CA GLU A 82 10.35 -15.09 -5.96
C GLU A 82 9.54 -15.44 -7.22
N PHE A 83 9.53 -14.55 -8.21
CA PHE A 83 8.74 -14.72 -9.42
C PHE A 83 9.40 -14.00 -10.61
N SER A 84 9.00 -14.37 -11.84
CA SER A 84 9.59 -13.84 -13.06
C SER A 84 9.23 -12.37 -13.31
N LYS A 85 10.20 -11.57 -13.78
CA LYS A 85 9.97 -10.18 -14.22
C LYS A 85 8.93 -10.05 -15.33
N ARG A 86 8.79 -11.08 -16.17
CA ARG A 86 7.80 -11.16 -17.26
C ARG A 86 6.36 -10.96 -16.81
N LEU A 87 6.09 -11.19 -15.52
CA LEU A 87 4.77 -10.91 -14.96
C LEU A 87 4.40 -9.42 -15.08
N LEU A 88 5.40 -8.53 -15.04
CA LEU A 88 5.25 -7.08 -14.89
C LEU A 88 5.75 -6.26 -16.08
N GLU A 89 6.20 -6.88 -17.18
CA GLU A 89 6.80 -6.17 -18.33
C GLU A 89 5.84 -5.19 -19.03
N ASP A 90 4.53 -5.50 -19.06
CA ASP A 90 3.52 -4.71 -19.79
C ASP A 90 2.46 -4.09 -18.86
N VAL A 91 2.83 -3.75 -17.63
CA VAL A 91 1.88 -3.18 -16.65
C VAL A 91 1.83 -1.67 -16.78
N ASN A 92 0.67 -1.15 -17.18
CA ASN A 92 0.38 0.28 -17.22
C ASN A 92 -0.69 0.64 -16.17
N LEU A 93 -0.49 1.74 -15.45
CA LEU A 93 -1.44 2.24 -14.45
C LEU A 93 -2.44 3.22 -15.08
N GLU A 94 -3.31 2.70 -15.95
CA GLU A 94 -4.17 3.54 -16.80
C GLU A 94 -5.42 4.04 -16.07
N ASN A 95 -6.04 3.18 -15.25
CA ASN A 95 -7.31 3.47 -14.61
C ASN A 95 -7.18 3.61 -13.07
N LEU A 96 -8.26 4.06 -12.43
CA LEU A 96 -8.30 4.23 -10.98
C LEU A 96 -8.18 2.90 -10.21
N GLU A 97 -8.58 1.77 -10.77
CA GLU A 97 -8.43 0.49 -10.10
C GLU A 97 -6.96 0.06 -10.02
N ASP A 98 -6.21 0.20 -11.13
CA ASP A 98 -4.78 -0.07 -11.16
C ASP A 98 -4.00 0.82 -10.20
N LYS A 99 -4.30 2.13 -10.20
CA LYS A 99 -3.67 3.08 -9.28
C LYS A 99 -3.99 2.75 -7.83
N ARG A 100 -5.24 2.37 -7.51
CA ARG A 100 -5.64 1.96 -6.16
C ARG A 100 -4.84 0.74 -5.70
N ASP A 101 -4.72 -0.26 -6.56
CA ASP A 101 -4.01 -1.49 -6.27
C ASP A 101 -2.50 -1.24 -6.12
N TYR A 102 -1.92 -0.42 -7.00
CA TYR A 102 -0.54 0.03 -6.90
C TYR A 102 -0.27 0.76 -5.58
N ILE A 103 -1.11 1.73 -5.20
CA ILE A 103 -0.97 2.44 -3.92
C ILE A 103 -1.05 1.45 -2.75
N ARG A 104 -1.96 0.46 -2.81
CA ARG A 104 -2.10 -0.56 -1.77
C ARG A 104 -0.83 -1.42 -1.66
N GLY A 105 -0.27 -1.86 -2.79
CA GLY A 105 1.00 -2.59 -2.82
C GLY A 105 2.14 -1.75 -2.27
N TYR A 106 2.23 -0.49 -2.68
CA TYR A 106 3.20 0.46 -2.15
C TYR A 106 3.08 0.60 -0.63
N PHE A 107 1.85 0.76 -0.13
CA PHE A 107 1.61 0.86 1.32
C PHE A 107 2.05 -0.41 2.05
N ASP A 108 1.82 -1.59 1.48
CA ASP A 108 2.21 -2.86 2.06
C ASP A 108 3.73 -3.08 2.07
N ALA A 109 4.45 -2.48 1.11
CA ALA A 109 5.91 -2.39 1.10
C ALA A 109 6.43 -1.29 2.06
N GLU A 110 6.24 -0.04 1.70
CA GLU A 110 6.91 1.14 2.29
C GLU A 110 6.03 1.97 3.23
N GLY A 111 4.73 1.70 3.23
CA GLY A 111 3.78 2.39 4.07
C GLY A 111 3.88 2.01 5.54
N SER A 112 3.48 2.93 6.42
CA SER A 112 3.54 2.71 7.85
C SER A 112 2.33 3.29 8.57
N VAL A 113 1.93 2.57 9.61
CA VAL A 113 0.80 2.84 10.49
C VAL A 113 1.22 2.42 11.91
N PRO A 114 0.81 3.16 12.95
CA PRO A 114 1.17 2.82 14.31
C PRO A 114 0.77 1.40 14.70
N LYS A 115 1.60 0.77 15.52
CA LYS A 115 1.39 -0.59 16.01
C LYS A 115 0.46 -0.65 17.22
N ASP A 116 0.41 0.43 18.00
CA ASP A 116 -0.33 0.55 19.25
C ASP A 116 -1.61 1.38 19.04
N SER A 117 -2.75 0.88 19.51
CA SER A 117 -4.05 1.58 19.48
C SER A 117 -4.03 2.90 20.23
N ASN A 118 -3.24 2.99 21.30
CA ASN A 118 -3.17 4.18 22.15
C ASN A 118 -2.35 5.30 21.52
N SER A 119 -1.50 4.98 20.55
CA SER A 119 -0.69 5.97 19.85
C SER A 119 -1.53 6.85 18.91
N ARG A 120 -1.02 8.04 18.59
CA ARG A 120 -1.66 8.95 17.63
C ARG A 120 -1.82 8.22 16.29
N TYR A 121 -3.01 8.27 15.71
CA TYR A 121 -3.25 7.67 14.39
C TYR A 121 -2.63 8.53 13.30
N TYR A 122 -1.64 7.98 12.62
CA TYR A 122 -1.02 8.58 11.45
C TYR A 122 -0.73 7.50 10.42
N VAL A 123 -0.78 7.86 9.14
CA VAL A 123 -0.42 6.98 8.04
C VAL A 123 0.62 7.75 7.23
N TYR A 124 1.73 7.12 6.90
CA TYR A 124 2.79 7.74 6.12
C TYR A 124 3.39 6.78 5.10
N PHE A 125 4.04 7.38 4.11
CA PHE A 125 4.81 6.71 3.08
C PHE A 125 6.20 7.31 3.07
N SER A 126 7.20 6.49 2.83
CA SER A 126 8.59 6.93 2.80
C SER A 126 9.39 6.18 1.75
N GLN A 127 10.31 6.86 1.08
CA GLN A 127 11.18 6.25 0.07
C GLN A 127 12.39 7.16 -0.17
N LYS A 128 13.51 6.59 -0.65
CA LYS A 128 14.69 7.36 -1.04
C LYS A 128 14.56 8.04 -2.40
N ASN A 129 13.68 7.53 -3.25
CA ASN A 129 13.36 8.11 -4.55
C ASN A 129 12.23 9.15 -4.42
N LEU A 130 12.59 10.43 -4.39
CA LEU A 130 11.64 11.54 -4.30
C LEU A 130 10.62 11.57 -5.45
N LYS A 131 11.06 11.26 -6.68
CA LYS A 131 10.20 11.30 -7.87
C LYS A 131 9.12 10.23 -7.77
N ASP A 132 9.50 9.03 -7.39
CA ASP A 132 8.58 7.92 -7.17
C ASP A 132 7.56 8.24 -6.06
N LEU A 133 8.02 8.79 -4.93
CA LEU A 133 7.14 9.20 -3.84
C LEU A 133 6.17 10.33 -4.24
N SER A 134 6.61 11.23 -5.14
CA SER A 134 5.77 12.31 -5.69
C SER A 134 4.70 11.76 -6.65
N ILE A 135 5.03 10.76 -7.47
CA ILE A 135 4.06 10.07 -8.33
C ILE A 135 3.00 9.38 -7.47
N LEU A 136 3.42 8.64 -6.44
CA LEU A 136 2.49 8.03 -5.49
C LEU A 136 1.54 9.06 -4.87
N GLN A 137 2.07 10.21 -4.44
CA GLN A 137 1.26 11.28 -3.87
C GLN A 137 0.25 11.83 -4.89
N SER A 138 0.62 11.96 -6.16
CA SER A 138 -0.31 12.40 -7.22
C SER A 138 -1.48 11.43 -7.40
N TYR A 139 -1.23 10.11 -7.37
CA TYR A 139 -2.29 9.11 -7.44
C TYR A 139 -3.22 9.19 -6.23
N MET A 140 -2.71 9.48 -5.03
CA MET A 140 -3.56 9.67 -3.85
C MET A 140 -4.52 10.85 -3.98
N PHE A 141 -4.09 11.95 -4.62
CA PHE A 141 -4.97 13.08 -4.87
C PHE A 141 -6.13 12.72 -5.80
N GLU A 142 -5.95 11.79 -6.75
CA GLU A 142 -7.04 11.30 -7.61
C GLU A 142 -8.14 10.57 -6.82
N PHE A 143 -7.83 10.01 -5.65
CA PHE A 143 -8.81 9.41 -4.73
C PHE A 143 -9.38 10.42 -3.71
N GLY A 144 -9.07 11.70 -3.84
CA GLY A 144 -9.48 12.73 -2.88
C GLY A 144 -8.84 12.54 -1.49
N LEU A 145 -7.61 12.01 -1.45
CA LEU A 145 -6.82 11.85 -0.23
C LEU A 145 -5.84 13.01 -0.09
N ASP A 146 -6.05 13.82 0.93
CA ASP A 146 -5.15 14.91 1.28
C ASP A 146 -3.85 14.39 1.93
N CYS A 147 -2.73 14.86 1.39
CA CYS A 147 -1.38 14.51 1.81
C CYS A 147 -0.63 15.74 2.31
N GLY A 148 0.24 15.54 3.30
CA GLY A 148 1.22 16.54 3.72
C GLY A 148 2.32 16.71 2.68
N ARG A 149 3.13 17.76 2.87
CA ARG A 149 4.31 18.02 2.05
C ARG A 149 5.31 16.87 2.19
N ILE A 150 5.94 16.49 1.07
CA ILE A 150 7.11 15.60 1.12
C ILE A 150 8.24 16.36 1.79
N HIS A 151 8.87 15.74 2.79
CA HIS A 151 9.98 16.32 3.55
C HIS A 151 10.94 15.22 3.99
N ILE A 152 12.12 15.62 4.43
CA ILE A 152 13.13 14.74 5.02
C ILE A 152 12.94 14.75 6.54
N PRO A 153 12.61 13.62 7.19
CA PRO A 153 12.38 13.59 8.64
C PRO A 153 13.63 13.94 9.46
N SER A 154 14.82 13.62 8.97
CA SER A 154 16.10 13.93 9.63
C SER A 154 17.21 14.13 8.61
N GLN A 155 17.53 15.39 8.31
CA GLN A 155 18.56 15.75 7.34
C GLN A 155 19.98 15.32 7.77
N LYS A 156 20.20 15.17 9.08
CA LYS A 156 21.49 14.71 9.64
C LYS A 156 21.71 13.20 9.52
N VAL A 157 20.65 12.39 9.67
CA VAL A 157 20.76 10.93 9.79
C VAL A 157 20.56 10.25 8.43
N ASP A 158 19.57 10.69 7.67
CA ASP A 158 19.27 10.13 6.35
C ASP A 158 18.73 11.26 5.44
N PRO A 159 19.63 12.06 4.83
CA PRO A 159 19.25 13.23 4.05
C PRO A 159 18.42 12.90 2.81
N ASP A 160 18.46 11.65 2.35
CA ASP A 160 17.77 11.20 1.16
C ASP A 160 16.49 10.40 1.49
N TYR A 161 16.11 10.29 2.77
CA TYR A 161 14.90 9.59 3.16
C TYR A 161 13.71 10.54 3.21
N PHE A 162 12.89 10.49 2.15
CA PHE A 162 11.72 11.34 2.02
C PHE A 162 10.49 10.70 2.63
N ARG A 163 9.57 11.52 3.12
CA ARG A 163 8.29 11.08 3.70
C ARG A 163 7.18 12.09 3.46
N PHE A 164 5.96 11.60 3.32
CA PHE A 164 4.75 12.39 3.55
C PHE A 164 3.72 11.62 4.39
N TYR A 165 2.79 12.36 5.00
CA TYR A 165 1.72 11.81 5.84
C TYR A 165 0.35 12.05 5.21
N LEU A 166 -0.63 11.19 5.49
CA LEU A 166 -2.03 11.48 5.22
C LEU A 166 -2.61 12.45 6.26
N LEU A 167 -3.32 13.47 5.80
CA LEU A 167 -3.88 14.52 6.64
C LEU A 167 -5.30 14.18 7.11
N GLY A 168 -5.71 14.73 8.27
CA GLY A 168 -7.10 14.74 8.73
C GLY A 168 -7.89 13.45 8.49
N GLU A 169 -9.04 13.58 7.82
CA GLU A 169 -9.94 12.48 7.48
C GLU A 169 -9.40 11.53 6.40
N SER A 170 -8.37 11.93 5.64
CA SER A 170 -7.77 11.11 4.58
C SER A 170 -7.16 9.83 5.10
N LYS A 171 -6.79 9.75 6.38
CA LYS A 171 -6.34 8.50 7.01
C LYS A 171 -7.45 7.44 7.03
N TYR A 172 -8.67 7.84 7.38
CA TYR A 172 -9.83 6.95 7.44
C TYR A 172 -10.38 6.64 6.03
N LYS A 173 -10.38 7.64 5.15
CA LYS A 173 -10.67 7.43 3.71
C LYS A 173 -9.69 6.46 3.07
N PHE A 174 -8.40 6.59 3.37
CA PHE A 174 -7.39 5.67 2.87
C PHE A 174 -7.67 4.24 3.32
N ALA A 175 -7.95 4.04 4.61
CA ALA A 175 -8.24 2.71 5.13
C ALA A 175 -9.51 2.06 4.53
N SER A 176 -10.50 2.86 4.13
CA SER A 176 -11.74 2.38 3.52
C SER A 176 -11.66 2.20 1.99
N ILE A 177 -11.01 3.11 1.28
CA ILE A 177 -10.94 3.11 -0.20
C ILE A 177 -9.75 2.28 -0.69
N ILE A 178 -8.59 2.45 -0.07
CA ILE A 178 -7.35 1.76 -0.44
C ILE A 178 -7.15 0.55 0.46
N GLY A 179 -6.94 0.74 1.76
CA GLY A 179 -6.69 -0.33 2.71
C GLY A 179 -5.30 -0.96 2.55
N SER A 180 -5.18 -2.22 2.96
CA SER A 180 -3.95 -3.01 2.97
C SER A 180 -4.29 -4.49 2.83
N LEU A 181 -3.47 -5.27 2.11
CA LEU A 181 -3.60 -6.74 2.08
C LEU A 181 -2.61 -7.41 3.01
N HIS A 182 -1.56 -6.70 3.45
CA HIS A 182 -0.64 -7.23 4.44
C HIS A 182 -1.37 -7.44 5.78
N PRO A 183 -1.37 -8.66 6.37
CA PRO A 183 -2.20 -9.01 7.53
C PRO A 183 -2.00 -8.07 8.72
N ASN A 184 -0.75 -7.79 9.07
CA ASN A 184 -0.43 -6.86 10.15
C ASN A 184 -0.88 -5.41 9.91
N LYS A 185 -0.74 -4.90 8.68
CA LYS A 185 -1.06 -3.50 8.34
C LYS A 185 -2.57 -3.32 8.18
N CYS A 186 -3.26 -4.29 7.58
CA CYS A 186 -4.71 -4.35 7.48
C CYS A 186 -5.39 -4.24 8.85
N ASN A 187 -4.95 -5.06 9.82
CA ASN A 187 -5.47 -4.99 11.19
C ASN A 187 -5.24 -3.60 11.81
N ARG A 188 -4.05 -3.02 11.66
CA ARG A 188 -3.70 -1.71 12.23
C ARG A 188 -4.46 -0.55 11.61
N LEU A 189 -4.73 -0.57 10.31
CA LEU A 189 -5.52 0.46 9.66
C LEU A 189 -6.96 0.50 10.21
N ARG A 190 -7.50 -0.66 10.61
CA ARG A 190 -8.86 -0.80 11.14
C ARG A 190 -8.99 -0.52 12.65
N MET A 191 -7.88 -0.35 13.38
CA MET A 191 -7.93 -0.16 14.84
C MET A 191 -8.61 1.14 15.30
N LYS A 192 -8.85 2.10 14.40
CA LYS A 192 -9.37 3.44 14.72
C LYS A 192 -10.64 3.79 13.93
N ILE A 193 -11.23 2.81 13.24
CA ILE A 193 -12.49 2.91 12.48
C ILE A 193 -13.56 2.20 13.29
#